data_AF-A0A2D9CKT5-F1
#
_entry.id   AF-A0A2D9CKT5-F1
#
_cell.length_a   1.000
_cell.length_b   1.000
_cell.length_c   1.000
_cell.angle_alpha   90.00
_cell.angle_beta   90.00
_cell.angle_gamma   90.00
#
_symmetry.space_group_name_H-M   'P 1'
#
loop_
_entity.id
_entity.type
_entity.pdbx_description
1 polymer ?
#
loop_
_entity_poly.entity_id
_entity_poly.type
_entity_poly.pdbx_seq_one_letter_code
_entity_poly.pdbx_strand_id
1 'polypeptide(L)'
;MPYIGTQPLTGQFNKLDGITISTTTDTFALTKSTASFNPATAEQLIVSVNGVTQAPNDAYSVSGSNIIFTENLTTADTIDYILALGEVGNSVVPTDGSVTGDKFSSTVYRDGIRINGSSATDDVTIASGERAMVAGDYTIPTSRTLTVNGVLTIV
;
A
#
# COMPACT_ATOMS: atom_id res chain seq x y z
N MET A 1 31.34 -10.34 16.84
CA MET A 1 29.92 -9.97 17.07
C MET A 1 29.24 -9.94 15.72
N PRO A 2 28.36 -10.90 15.38
CA PRO A 2 27.72 -10.84 14.09
C PRO A 2 26.77 -9.65 14.07
N TYR A 3 27.04 -8.75 13.15
CA TYR A 3 26.23 -7.58 12.84
C TYR A 3 24.84 -8.06 12.40
N ILE A 4 23.86 -7.95 13.31
CA ILE A 4 22.44 -8.11 12.97
C ILE A 4 21.98 -6.76 12.44
N GLY A 5 21.75 -6.70 11.13
CA GLY A 5 21.19 -5.52 10.47
C GLY A 5 19.85 -5.14 11.12
N THR A 6 19.60 -3.84 11.23
CA THR A 6 18.30 -3.31 11.65
C THR A 6 17.21 -3.84 10.73
N GLN A 7 16.12 -4.36 11.29
CA GLN A 7 14.94 -4.77 10.53
C GLN A 7 14.56 -3.64 9.56
N PRO A 8 14.32 -3.91 8.27
CA PRO A 8 13.89 -2.88 7.34
C PRO A 8 12.58 -2.30 7.84
N LEU A 9 12.61 -1.00 8.17
CA LEU A 9 11.42 -0.26 8.56
C LEU A 9 10.54 -0.13 7.31
N THR A 10 9.33 -0.68 7.34
CA THR A 10 8.37 -0.53 6.26
C THR A 10 7.85 0.90 6.24
N GLY A 11 8.48 1.71 5.40
CA GLY A 11 8.21 3.12 5.19
C GLY A 11 9.49 3.81 4.69
N GLN A 12 9.50 4.27 3.44
CA GLN A 12 10.65 4.96 2.84
C GLN A 12 10.71 6.42 3.31
N PHE A 13 10.97 6.63 4.61
CA PHE A 13 11.15 7.97 5.17
C PHE A 13 12.50 8.53 4.75
N ASN A 14 12.51 9.59 3.95
CA ASN A 14 13.74 10.14 3.40
C ASN A 14 13.81 11.64 3.63
N LYS A 15 14.89 12.09 4.29
CA LYS A 15 15.25 13.50 4.22
C LYS A 15 15.79 13.78 2.82
N LEU A 16 15.23 14.78 2.15
CA LEU A 16 15.69 15.22 0.84
C LEU A 16 16.98 16.04 0.98
N ASP A 17 17.65 16.24 -0.15
CA ASP A 17 18.86 17.05 -0.21
C ASP A 17 18.53 18.51 0.17
N GLY A 18 19.51 19.19 0.78
CA GLY A 18 19.33 20.60 1.16
C GLY A 18 19.18 21.50 -0.06
N ILE A 19 18.29 22.49 0.04
CA ILE A 19 18.04 23.48 -1.02
C ILE A 19 18.60 24.83 -0.56
N THR A 20 19.52 25.38 -1.33
CA THR A 20 20.03 26.74 -1.11
C THR A 20 19.23 27.73 -1.96
N ILE A 21 18.62 28.72 -1.32
CA ILE A 21 17.88 29.79 -2.03
C ILE A 21 18.91 30.79 -2.55
N SER A 22 19.13 30.81 -3.87
CA SER A 22 20.10 31.70 -4.52
C SER A 22 19.47 32.97 -5.09
N THR A 23 18.17 32.96 -5.32
CA THR A 23 17.39 34.07 -5.88
C THR A 23 15.98 34.03 -5.30
N THR A 24 15.25 35.14 -5.40
CA THR A 24 13.85 35.18 -4.97
C THR A 24 12.99 34.35 -5.93
N THR A 25 12.43 33.25 -5.46
CA THR A 25 11.64 32.30 -6.24
C THR A 25 10.69 31.52 -5.33
N ASP A 26 9.60 31.00 -5.90
CA ASP A 26 8.63 30.13 -5.21
C ASP A 26 8.89 28.64 -5.48
N THR A 27 9.63 28.33 -6.55
CA THR A 27 9.77 26.98 -7.07
C THR A 27 11.17 26.45 -6.84
N PHE A 28 11.26 25.24 -6.28
CA PHE A 28 12.51 24.57 -5.99
C PHE A 28 12.48 23.10 -6.42
N ALA A 29 13.62 22.60 -6.91
CA ALA A 29 13.77 21.21 -7.28
C ALA A 29 13.95 20.32 -6.05
N LEU A 30 13.22 19.22 -6.00
CA LEU A 30 13.32 18.18 -4.99
C LEU A 30 14.29 17.11 -5.48
N THR A 31 15.37 16.89 -4.73
CA THR A 31 16.32 15.81 -5.01
C THR A 31 16.57 14.95 -3.77
N LYS A 32 16.88 13.68 -4.01
CA LYS A 32 17.36 12.74 -3.01
C LYS A 32 18.65 12.12 -3.52
N SER A 33 19.74 12.31 -2.81
CA SER A 33 21.06 11.83 -3.23
C SER A 33 21.38 12.23 -4.68
N THR A 34 21.09 13.49 -5.03
CA THR A 34 21.27 14.11 -6.36
C THR A 34 20.31 13.67 -7.48
N ALA A 35 19.48 12.66 -7.25
CA ALA A 35 18.46 12.24 -8.21
C ALA A 35 17.15 13.01 -7.97
N SER A 36 16.42 13.34 -9.04
CA SER A 36 15.09 13.95 -8.92
C SER A 36 14.16 13.09 -8.08
N PHE A 37 13.53 13.71 -7.08
CA PHE A 37 12.55 13.08 -6.22
C PHE A 37 11.15 13.54 -6.62
N ASN A 38 10.24 12.60 -6.87
CA ASN A 38 8.89 12.88 -7.35
C ASN A 38 7.86 12.47 -6.28
N PRO A 39 7.45 13.37 -5.38
CA PRO A 39 6.37 13.08 -4.46
C PRO A 39 5.05 12.90 -5.23
N ALA A 40 4.20 11.97 -4.79
CA ALA A 40 2.89 11.77 -5.41
C ALA A 40 1.90 12.88 -5.02
N THR A 41 2.04 13.43 -3.81
CA THR A 41 1.16 14.47 -3.24
C THR A 41 1.96 15.39 -2.32
N ALA A 42 1.45 16.60 -2.04
CA ALA A 42 2.11 17.55 -1.15
C ALA A 42 2.13 17.05 0.31
N GLU A 43 1.11 16.29 0.71
CA GLU A 43 0.91 15.69 2.03
C GLU A 43 1.91 14.59 2.37
N GLN A 44 2.62 14.06 1.37
CA GLN A 44 3.75 13.16 1.59
C GLN A 44 4.99 13.90 2.09
N LEU A 45 5.03 15.23 2.03
CA LEU A 45 6.16 16.01 2.49
C LEU A 45 5.85 16.66 3.84
N ILE A 46 6.85 16.69 4.72
CA ILE A 46 6.91 17.63 5.84
C ILE A 46 8.00 18.64 5.50
N VAL A 47 7.60 19.90 5.37
CA VAL A 47 8.47 21.00 4.94
C VAL A 47 8.58 22.02 6.06
N SER A 48 9.80 22.46 6.37
CA SER A 48 10.06 23.55 7.31
C SER A 48 10.77 24.70 6.60
N VAL A 49 10.29 25.91 6.83
CA VAL A 49 10.92 27.16 6.39
C VAL A 49 11.07 28.06 7.61
N ASN A 50 12.29 28.53 7.87
CA ASN A 50 12.64 29.38 9.02
C ASN A 50 12.17 28.82 10.38
N GLY A 51 12.20 27.50 10.53
CA GLY A 51 11.75 26.78 11.72
C GLY A 51 10.23 26.58 11.84
N VAL A 52 9.44 27.02 10.84
CA VAL A 52 7.99 26.86 10.82
C VAL A 52 7.59 25.74 9.84
N THR A 53 6.84 24.76 10.34
CA THR A 53 6.26 23.71 9.50
C THR A 53 5.17 24.30 8.61
N GLN A 54 5.26 24.00 7.31
CA GLN A 54 4.36 24.51 6.29
C GLN A 54 3.19 23.55 6.10
N ALA A 55 1.98 24.09 5.92
CA ALA A 55 0.79 23.29 5.66
C ALA A 55 0.73 22.87 4.17
N PRO A 56 0.66 21.57 3.85
CA PRO A 56 0.55 21.12 2.46
C PRO A 56 -0.74 21.64 1.82
N ASN A 57 -0.68 21.97 0.53
CA ASN A 57 -1.72 22.57 -0.32
C ASN A 57 -2.17 23.99 0.06
N ASP A 58 -1.89 24.46 1.28
CA ASP A 58 -2.13 25.86 1.67
C ASP A 58 -0.86 26.72 1.48
N ALA A 59 0.27 26.23 1.99
CA ALA A 59 1.56 26.93 1.94
C ALA A 59 2.45 26.50 0.76
N TYR A 60 2.22 25.31 0.21
CA TYR A 60 2.93 24.80 -0.96
C TYR A 60 2.15 23.71 -1.70
N SER A 61 2.48 23.52 -2.97
CA SER A 61 2.05 22.40 -3.81
C SER A 61 3.27 21.67 -4.41
N VAL A 62 3.03 20.53 -5.05
CA VAL A 62 4.09 19.77 -5.76
C VAL A 62 3.67 19.50 -7.20
N SER A 63 4.63 19.58 -8.13
CA SER A 63 4.43 19.27 -9.54
C SER A 63 5.68 18.59 -10.09
N GLY A 64 5.56 17.30 -10.42
CA GLY A 64 6.71 16.47 -10.81
C GLY A 64 7.75 16.44 -9.68
N SER A 65 8.99 16.81 -9.98
CA SER A 65 10.07 16.89 -9.00
C SER A 65 10.25 18.28 -8.39
N ASN A 66 9.23 19.14 -8.42
CA ASN A 66 9.32 20.49 -7.90
C ASN A 66 8.33 20.71 -6.75
N ILE A 67 8.77 21.42 -5.73
CA ILE A 67 7.91 22.06 -4.72
C ILE A 67 7.70 23.51 -5.12
N ILE A 68 6.47 24.00 -4.97
CA ILE A 68 6.06 25.35 -5.35
C ILE A 68 5.37 25.97 -4.12
N PHE A 69 6.01 26.93 -3.48
CA PHE A 69 5.46 27.67 -2.35
C PHE A 69 4.41 28.70 -2.82
N THR A 70 3.42 29.00 -1.98
CA THR A 70 2.40 30.01 -2.29
C THR A 70 2.98 31.44 -2.24
N GLU A 71 4.05 31.63 -1.46
CA GLU A 71 4.82 32.88 -1.38
C GLU A 71 6.26 32.67 -1.86
N ASN A 72 6.83 33.69 -2.50
CA ASN A 72 8.24 33.66 -2.90
C ASN A 72 9.15 33.64 -1.67
N LEU A 73 10.11 32.73 -1.66
CA LEU A 73 11.18 32.71 -0.67
C LEU A 73 12.37 33.52 -1.20
N THR A 74 13.06 34.20 -0.29
CA THR A 74 14.22 35.05 -0.57
C THR A 74 15.51 34.43 -0.04
N THR A 75 16.66 35.02 -0.35
CA THR A 75 17.95 34.59 0.20
C THR A 75 18.09 34.81 1.71
N ALA A 76 17.13 35.50 2.35
CA ALA A 76 17.06 35.63 3.81
C ALA A 76 16.35 34.45 4.48
N ASP A 77 15.59 33.67 3.71
CA ASP A 77 14.85 32.51 4.18
C ASP A 77 15.72 31.25 4.13
N THR A 78 15.37 30.26 4.93
CA THR A 78 16.04 28.96 4.99
C THR A 78 14.99 27.84 4.97
N ILE A 79 15.10 26.93 4.01
CA ILE A 79 14.37 25.65 4.04
C ILE A 79 15.16 24.69 4.93
N ASP A 80 14.74 24.51 6.18
CA ASP A 80 15.50 23.74 7.19
C ASP A 80 15.57 22.25 6.84
N TYR A 81 14.44 21.72 6.39
CA TYR A 81 14.32 20.33 5.96
C TYR A 81 13.08 20.13 5.09
N ILE A 82 13.20 19.13 4.22
CA ILE A 82 12.07 18.48 3.56
C ILE A 82 12.18 16.99 3.86
N LEU A 83 11.19 16.44 4.54
CA LEU A 83 11.08 15.02 4.85
C LEU A 83 9.98 14.42 4.00
N ALA A 84 10.34 13.47 3.13
CA ALA A 84 9.37 12.65 2.42
C ALA A 84 8.94 11.47 3.29
N LEU A 85 7.66 11.43 3.63
CA LEU A 85 6.96 10.29 4.21
C LEU A 85 6.79 9.27 3.09
N GLY A 86 7.26 8.04 3.30
CA GLY A 86 7.32 7.02 2.25
C GLY A 86 5.98 6.76 1.57
N GLU A 87 6.03 6.20 0.36
CA GLU A 87 4.82 5.91 -0.41
C GLU A 87 3.85 4.99 0.35
N VAL A 88 2.61 5.47 0.53
CA VAL A 88 1.49 4.68 1.00
C VAL A 88 0.92 3.88 -0.17
N GLY A 89 1.42 2.67 -0.38
CA GLY A 89 0.87 1.84 -1.46
C GLY A 89 1.75 0.72 -1.98
N ASN A 90 2.99 0.58 -1.53
CA ASN A 90 3.78 -0.57 -1.95
C ASN A 90 3.17 -1.82 -1.30
N SER A 91 2.54 -2.65 -2.14
CA SER A 91 2.16 -4.02 -1.81
C SER A 91 3.41 -4.73 -1.33
N VAL A 92 3.61 -4.75 -0.01
CA VAL A 92 4.69 -5.51 0.59
C VAL A 92 4.30 -6.98 0.44
N VAL A 93 5.23 -7.82 -0.02
CA VAL A 93 5.08 -9.26 0.15
C VAL A 93 4.82 -9.49 1.64
N PRO A 94 3.71 -10.14 2.04
CA PRO A 94 3.47 -10.41 3.45
C PRO A 94 4.73 -11.06 4.03
N THR A 95 5.22 -10.55 5.16
CA THR A 95 6.37 -11.15 5.83
C THR A 95 6.09 -12.64 6.05
N ASP A 96 7.10 -13.49 5.96
CA ASP A 96 6.91 -14.91 6.19
C ASP A 96 6.22 -15.16 7.54
N GLY A 97 5.23 -16.05 7.55
CA GLY A 97 4.35 -16.31 8.71
C GLY A 97 3.35 -15.19 9.07
N SER A 98 3.33 -14.04 8.37
CA SER A 98 2.38 -12.95 8.66
C SER A 98 0.95 -13.25 8.21
N VAL A 99 0.74 -14.21 7.31
CA VAL A 99 -0.59 -14.74 7.00
C VAL A 99 -0.73 -16.10 7.71
N THR A 100 -1.45 -16.10 8.83
CA THR A 100 -1.74 -17.31 9.61
C THR A 100 -3.09 -17.91 9.21
N GLY A 101 -3.37 -19.15 9.60
CA GLY A 101 -4.67 -19.80 9.36
C GLY A 101 -5.85 -18.94 9.80
N ASP A 102 -5.74 -18.28 10.96
CA ASP A 102 -6.78 -17.40 11.53
C ASP A 102 -7.07 -16.14 10.69
N LYS A 103 -6.19 -15.79 9.76
CA LYS A 103 -6.36 -14.66 8.83
C LYS A 103 -7.05 -15.07 7.54
N PHE A 104 -7.21 -16.37 7.30
CA PHE A 104 -8.12 -16.86 6.29
C PHE A 104 -9.53 -16.91 6.87
N SER A 105 -10.52 -16.61 6.04
CA SER A 105 -11.91 -16.95 6.40
C SER A 105 -11.98 -18.44 6.74
N SER A 106 -12.73 -18.79 7.79
CA SER A 106 -12.97 -20.18 8.19
C SER A 106 -13.63 -21.03 7.10
N THR A 107 -14.14 -20.39 6.05
CA THR A 107 -14.69 -21.03 4.84
C THR A 107 -13.62 -21.39 3.80
N VAL A 108 -12.39 -20.89 3.95
CA VAL A 108 -11.29 -21.10 3.00
C VAL A 108 -10.24 -22.08 3.53
N TYR A 109 -10.04 -22.16 4.86
CA TYR A 109 -8.95 -22.96 5.44
C TYR A 109 -9.19 -23.39 6.90
N ARG A 110 -8.99 -24.67 7.22
CA ARG A 110 -8.70 -25.16 8.59
C ARG A 110 -7.68 -26.30 8.48
N ASP A 111 -6.55 -26.16 9.16
CA ASP A 111 -5.50 -27.19 9.27
C ASP A 111 -5.05 -27.83 7.94
N GLY A 112 -4.86 -27.03 6.90
CA GLY A 112 -4.37 -27.52 5.59
C GLY A 112 -5.43 -28.09 4.67
N ILE A 113 -6.70 -28.12 5.09
CA ILE A 113 -7.83 -28.70 4.34
C ILE A 113 -8.83 -27.59 4.02
N ARG A 114 -9.33 -27.57 2.77
CA ARG A 114 -10.51 -26.77 2.42
C ARG A 114 -11.75 -27.42 3.00
N ILE A 115 -12.51 -26.66 3.78
CA ILE A 115 -13.71 -27.17 4.45
C ILE A 115 -14.93 -26.53 3.83
N ASN A 116 -15.64 -27.31 3.04
CA ASN A 116 -16.96 -26.94 2.57
C ASN A 116 -17.93 -27.08 3.76
N GLY A 117 -18.87 -26.15 3.91
CA GLY A 117 -20.00 -26.34 4.83
C GLY A 117 -20.83 -27.57 4.43
N SER A 118 -21.74 -28.03 5.27
CA SER A 118 -22.64 -29.16 4.96
C SER A 118 -23.78 -28.80 4.00
N SER A 119 -23.85 -27.54 3.55
CA SER A 119 -24.86 -27.05 2.62
C SER A 119 -24.37 -25.88 1.77
N ALA A 120 -24.97 -25.70 0.60
CA ALA A 120 -24.80 -24.50 -0.21
C ALA A 120 -25.45 -23.28 0.46
N THR A 121 -24.69 -22.21 0.65
CA THR A 121 -25.19 -20.91 1.12
C THR A 121 -25.72 -20.05 -0.02
N ASP A 122 -25.14 -20.23 -1.21
CA ASP A 122 -25.38 -19.48 -2.44
C ASP A 122 -25.67 -20.42 -3.61
N ASP A 123 -26.15 -19.88 -4.73
CA ASP A 123 -26.23 -20.63 -5.98
C ASP A 123 -24.82 -20.91 -6.50
N VAL A 124 -24.56 -22.17 -6.88
CA VAL A 124 -23.25 -22.63 -7.33
C VAL A 124 -23.34 -23.09 -8.77
N THR A 125 -22.43 -22.61 -9.63
CA THR A 125 -22.26 -23.13 -10.99
C THR A 125 -20.86 -23.71 -11.12
N ILE A 126 -20.77 -24.98 -11.54
CA ILE A 126 -19.54 -25.61 -11.99
C ILE A 126 -19.52 -25.48 -13.50
N ALA A 127 -18.73 -24.54 -14.04
CA ALA A 127 -18.68 -24.24 -15.46
C ALA A 127 -18.01 -25.37 -16.27
N SER A 128 -18.16 -25.32 -17.59
CA SER A 128 -17.46 -26.25 -18.48
C SER A 128 -15.94 -26.14 -18.29
N GLY A 129 -15.27 -27.28 -18.14
CA GLY A 129 -13.82 -27.35 -17.84
C GLY A 129 -13.46 -27.27 -16.36
N GLU A 130 -14.41 -26.97 -15.46
CA GLU A 130 -14.17 -26.94 -14.02
C GLU A 130 -14.39 -28.31 -13.37
N ARG A 131 -13.72 -28.51 -12.23
CA ARG A 131 -13.85 -29.69 -11.38
C ARG A 131 -14.10 -29.27 -9.95
N ALA A 132 -15.18 -29.76 -9.37
CA ALA A 132 -15.47 -29.61 -7.95
C ALA A 132 -15.46 -30.99 -7.27
N MET A 133 -15.12 -31.00 -5.99
CA MET A 133 -15.19 -32.17 -5.13
C MET A 133 -15.93 -31.83 -3.85
N VAL A 134 -16.81 -32.73 -3.42
CA VAL A 134 -17.45 -32.73 -2.12
C VAL A 134 -17.27 -34.10 -1.51
N ALA A 135 -16.94 -34.17 -0.22
CA ALA A 135 -16.86 -35.44 0.51
C ALA A 135 -18.02 -35.52 1.51
N GLY A 136 -18.76 -36.63 1.48
CA GLY A 136 -19.93 -36.87 2.32
C GLY A 136 -21.18 -36.07 1.91
N ASP A 137 -22.14 -36.02 2.84
CA ASP A 137 -23.43 -35.36 2.60
C ASP A 137 -23.28 -33.84 2.44
N TYR A 138 -23.85 -33.31 1.36
CA TYR A 138 -23.88 -31.88 1.09
C TYR A 138 -25.26 -31.48 0.56
N THR A 139 -25.91 -30.61 1.32
CA THR A 139 -27.30 -30.22 1.05
C THR A 139 -27.32 -29.05 0.07
N ILE A 140 -28.11 -29.17 -1.00
CA ILE A 140 -28.56 -28.02 -1.78
C ILE A 140 -29.95 -27.65 -1.28
N PRO A 141 -30.12 -26.56 -0.51
CA PRO A 141 -31.44 -26.14 -0.03
C PRO A 141 -32.38 -25.86 -1.20
N THR A 142 -33.69 -26.01 -0.98
CA THR A 142 -34.71 -25.75 -2.03
C THR A 142 -34.70 -24.30 -2.55
N SER A 143 -34.12 -23.37 -1.77
CA SER A 143 -33.96 -21.97 -2.15
C SER A 143 -32.66 -21.70 -2.95
N ARG A 144 -31.84 -22.73 -3.21
CA ARG A 144 -30.56 -22.64 -3.92
C ARG A 144 -30.54 -23.55 -5.15
N THR A 145 -29.66 -23.24 -6.09
CA THR A 145 -29.42 -24.02 -7.30
C THR A 145 -27.96 -24.44 -7.40
N LEU A 146 -27.71 -25.72 -7.68
CA LEU A 146 -26.43 -26.22 -8.14
C LEU A 146 -26.53 -26.55 -9.63
N THR A 147 -25.82 -25.79 -10.46
CA THR A 147 -25.71 -26.04 -11.91
C THR A 147 -24.38 -26.72 -12.21
N VAL A 148 -24.40 -27.87 -12.87
CA VAL A 148 -23.19 -28.63 -13.22
C VAL A 148 -23.03 -28.73 -14.73
N ASN A 149 -22.20 -27.86 -15.29
CA ASN A 149 -21.78 -27.89 -16.70
C ASN A 149 -20.38 -28.51 -16.88
N GLY A 150 -19.61 -28.61 -15.80
CA GLY A 150 -18.31 -29.30 -15.73
C GLY A 150 -18.41 -30.66 -15.05
N VAL A 151 -17.49 -30.96 -14.13
CA VAL A 151 -17.47 -32.23 -13.38
C VAL A 151 -17.59 -31.99 -11.87
N LEU A 152 -18.56 -32.64 -11.25
CA LEU A 152 -18.68 -32.75 -9.81
C LEU A 152 -18.34 -34.18 -9.37
N THR A 153 -17.36 -34.32 -8.48
CA THR A 153 -17.07 -35.59 -7.81
C THR A 153 -17.62 -35.55 -6.39
N ILE A 154 -18.43 -36.53 -6.02
CA ILE A 154 -18.90 -36.74 -4.65
C ILE A 154 -18.21 -38.01 -4.14
N VAL A 155 -17.49 -37.90 -3.01
CA VAL A 155 -16.70 -38.99 -2.41
C VAL A 155 -17.32 -39.40 -1.08
#